data_AF-A0A4Z1IVF2-F1
#
_entry.id   AF-A0A4Z1IVF2-F1
#
_cell.length_a   1.000
_cell.length_b   1.000
_cell.length_c   1.000
_cell.angle_alpha   90.00
_cell.angle_beta   90.00
_cell.angle_gamma   90.00
#
_symmetry.space_group_name_H-M   'P 1'
#
loop_
_entity.id
_entity.type
_entity.pdbx_description
1 polymer ?
#
loop_
_entity_poly.entity_id
_entity_poly.type
_entity_poly.pdbx_seq_one_letter_code
_entity_poly.pdbx_strand_id
1 'polypeptide(L)'
;MMIGNVYFIAAVAVVGGALFGFDISSMSAIISTEAYLCYFDQGGIVNGKCTGPSPDVQGGITASMPAGSWLGALLSGYISDILGRKRAIQIGSVIWILGSIIVCAAQNIPMLIVGRIINGLSVGICSAQVPVYITEIAPPSKRGRLVGCQQWAITWGILIMFYICYGCSFLKGTSAFRIP
;
A
#
# COMPACT_ATOMS: atom_id res chain seq x y z
N MET A 1 -19.10 17.61 23.61
CA MET A 1 -18.46 17.31 22.30
C MET A 1 -19.18 16.10 21.74
N MET A 2 -19.83 16.22 20.58
CA MET A 2 -20.70 15.19 20.02
C MET A 2 -19.83 13.99 19.61
N ILE A 3 -19.66 13.03 20.51
CA ILE A 3 -18.91 11.79 20.24
C ILE A 3 -19.78 10.99 19.27
N GLY A 4 -19.58 11.23 17.97
CA GLY A 4 -20.02 10.29 16.94
C GLY A 4 -19.50 8.90 17.31
N ASN A 5 -20.32 7.88 17.09
CA ASN A 5 -20.06 6.49 17.48
C ASN A 5 -18.58 6.12 17.25
N VAL A 6 -17.81 5.88 18.33
CA VAL A 6 -16.36 5.64 18.27
C VAL A 6 -16.01 4.47 17.34
N TYR A 7 -16.91 3.49 17.22
CA TYR A 7 -16.78 2.38 16.28
C TYR A 7 -16.86 2.83 14.81
N PHE A 8 -17.69 3.82 14.50
CA PHE A 8 -17.79 4.37 13.14
C PHE A 8 -16.53 5.16 12.76
N ILE A 9 -16.03 5.99 13.67
CA ILE A 9 -14.79 6.76 13.44
C ILE A 9 -13.60 5.81 13.29
N ALA A 10 -13.53 4.78 14.15
CA ALA A 10 -12.51 3.75 14.03
C ALA A 10 -12.64 2.99 12.71
N ALA A 11 -13.85 2.58 12.29
CA ALA A 11 -14.05 1.89 11.02
C ALA A 11 -13.53 2.70 9.82
N VAL A 12 -13.79 4.02 9.79
CA VAL A 12 -13.28 4.91 8.72
C VAL A 12 -11.75 5.06 8.81
N ALA A 13 -11.19 5.25 10.01
CA ALA A 13 -9.74 5.40 10.18
C ALA A 13 -8.97 4.11 9.80
N VAL A 14 -9.58 2.96 10.08
CA VAL A 14 -9.02 1.63 9.84
C VAL A 14 -8.95 1.28 8.35
N VAL A 15 -9.71 1.95 7.47
CA VAL A 15 -9.53 1.87 6.01
C VAL A 15 -8.09 2.24 5.60
N GLY A 16 -7.47 3.19 6.31
CA GLY A 16 -6.04 3.51 6.11
C GLY A 16 -5.11 2.31 6.37
N GLY A 17 -5.47 1.44 7.32
CA GLY A 17 -4.78 0.17 7.54
C GLY A 17 -5.04 -0.85 6.43
N ALA A 18 -6.27 -0.92 5.90
CA ALA A 18 -6.56 -1.80 4.77
C ALA A 18 -5.72 -1.43 3.53
N LEU A 19 -5.55 -0.14 3.24
CA LEU A 19 -4.71 0.35 2.13
C LEU A 19 -3.26 -0.15 2.24
N PHE A 20 -2.69 -0.14 3.44
CA PHE A 20 -1.36 -0.71 3.69
C PHE A 20 -1.27 -2.19 3.31
N GLY A 21 -2.31 -2.97 3.69
CA GLY A 21 -2.39 -4.38 3.32
C GLY A 21 -2.49 -4.60 1.81
N PHE A 22 -3.22 -3.74 1.10
CA PHE A 22 -3.36 -3.78 -0.35
C PHE A 22 -2.02 -3.58 -1.07
N ASP A 23 -1.22 -2.57 -0.73
CA ASP A 23 0.07 -2.33 -1.41
C ASP A 23 1.10 -3.45 -1.20
N ILE A 24 1.15 -4.05 -0.01
CA ILE A 24 2.12 -5.13 0.27
C ILE A 24 1.80 -6.37 -0.58
N SER A 25 0.52 -6.71 -0.63
CA SER A 25 0.03 -7.94 -1.26
C SER A 25 -0.03 -7.84 -2.78
N SER A 26 -0.35 -6.66 -3.34
CA SER A 26 -0.42 -6.43 -4.79
C SER A 26 0.87 -6.86 -5.48
N MET A 27 2.01 -6.37 -4.99
CA MET A 27 3.31 -6.65 -5.60
C MET A 27 3.79 -8.07 -5.33
N SER A 28 3.46 -8.62 -4.17
CA SER A 28 3.79 -10.02 -3.85
C SER A 28 3.10 -11.01 -4.78
N ALA A 29 1.90 -10.67 -5.29
CA ALA A 29 1.16 -11.50 -6.22
C ALA A 29 1.50 -11.24 -7.70
N ILE A 30 1.79 -9.98 -8.06
CA ILE A 30 2.05 -9.59 -9.46
C ILE A 30 3.43 -10.06 -9.95
N ILE A 31 4.42 -10.15 -9.04
CA ILE A 31 5.82 -10.40 -9.38
C ILE A 31 6.08 -11.72 -10.13
N SER A 32 5.21 -12.71 -9.97
CA SER A 32 5.30 -14.04 -10.61
C SER A 32 4.37 -14.20 -11.82
N THR A 33 3.61 -13.16 -12.17
CA THR A 33 2.63 -13.23 -13.28
C THR A 33 3.34 -13.10 -14.62
N GLU A 34 3.03 -13.98 -15.59
CA GLU A 34 3.67 -13.98 -16.91
C GLU A 34 3.52 -12.62 -17.64
N ALA A 35 2.38 -11.94 -17.49
CA ALA A 35 2.15 -10.62 -18.08
C ALA A 35 3.11 -9.54 -17.55
N TYR A 36 3.44 -9.58 -16.26
CA TYR A 36 4.40 -8.65 -15.64
C TYR A 36 5.82 -8.97 -16.10
N LEU A 37 6.19 -10.26 -16.10
CA LEU A 37 7.51 -10.72 -16.53
C LEU A 37 7.77 -10.39 -18.00
N CYS A 38 6.80 -10.59 -18.89
CA CYS A 38 6.95 -10.25 -20.30
C CYS A 38 6.96 -8.75 -20.58
N TYR A 39 6.27 -7.95 -19.76
CA TYR A 39 6.21 -6.49 -19.96
C TYR A 39 7.49 -5.79 -19.50
N PHE A 40 8.09 -6.23 -18.38
CA PHE A 40 9.34 -5.67 -17.83
C PHE A 40 10.55 -6.58 -18.09
N ASP A 41 10.53 -7.32 -19.19
CA ASP A 41 11.58 -8.28 -19.54
C ASP A 41 12.91 -7.58 -19.82
N GLN A 42 13.98 -8.06 -19.17
CA GLN A 42 15.35 -7.61 -19.40
C GLN A 42 16.29 -8.76 -19.80
N GLY A 43 15.87 -10.01 -19.60
CA GLY A 43 16.69 -11.22 -19.81
C GLY A 43 16.36 -12.02 -21.08
N GLY A 44 15.32 -11.64 -21.83
CA GLY A 44 14.87 -12.35 -23.02
C GLY A 44 13.98 -13.56 -22.71
N ILE A 45 13.59 -14.28 -23.78
CA ILE A 45 12.74 -15.47 -23.69
C ILE A 45 13.62 -16.71 -23.53
N VAL A 46 13.50 -17.39 -22.38
CA VAL A 46 14.19 -18.67 -22.11
C VAL A 46 13.13 -19.76 -21.94
N ASN A 47 13.23 -20.85 -22.70
CA ASN A 47 12.27 -21.96 -22.69
C ASN A 47 10.81 -21.54 -22.98
N GLY A 48 10.60 -20.54 -23.85
CA GLY A 48 9.26 -20.05 -24.21
C GLY A 48 8.56 -19.24 -23.12
N LYS A 49 9.26 -18.90 -22.03
CA LYS A 49 8.77 -18.03 -20.95
C LYS A 49 9.63 -16.79 -20.84
N CYS A 50 9.02 -15.66 -20.52
CA CYS A 50 9.72 -14.42 -20.24
C CYS A 50 10.47 -14.55 -18.91
N THR A 51 11.75 -14.18 -18.88
CA THR A 51 12.57 -14.26 -17.66
C THR A 51 12.27 -13.11 -16.71
N GLY A 52 11.78 -11.98 -17.23
CA GLY A 52 11.41 -10.83 -16.41
C GLY A 52 12.57 -9.87 -16.16
N PRO A 53 12.38 -8.93 -15.21
CA PRO A 53 13.45 -8.03 -14.81
C PRO A 53 14.58 -8.79 -14.11
N SER A 54 15.81 -8.26 -14.19
CA SER A 54 16.96 -8.85 -13.48
C SER A 54 16.69 -9.00 -11.98
N PRO A 55 17.18 -10.05 -11.29
CA PRO A 55 16.95 -10.26 -9.86
C PRO A 55 17.27 -9.03 -8.99
N ASP A 56 18.33 -8.29 -9.34
CA ASP A 56 18.71 -7.06 -8.63
C ASP A 56 17.66 -5.96 -8.78
N VAL A 57 17.11 -5.81 -10.00
CA VAL A 57 16.07 -4.82 -10.32
C VAL A 57 14.76 -5.20 -9.67
N GLN A 58 14.40 -6.48 -9.68
CA GLN A 58 13.20 -7.00 -9.02
C GLN A 58 13.26 -6.83 -7.49
N GLY A 59 14.43 -7.07 -6.90
CA GLY A 59 14.71 -6.74 -5.50
C GLY A 59 14.55 -5.24 -5.23
N GLY A 60 15.10 -4.39 -6.10
CA GLY A 60 14.97 -2.93 -6.03
C GLY A 60 13.52 -2.44 -6.12
N ILE A 61 12.72 -2.99 -7.05
CA ILE A 61 11.29 -2.67 -7.18
C ILE A 61 10.56 -3.02 -5.88
N THR A 62 10.83 -4.19 -5.29
CA THR A 62 10.19 -4.62 -4.04
C THR A 62 10.64 -3.79 -2.84
N ALA A 63 11.93 -3.43 -2.78
CA ALA A 63 12.50 -2.62 -1.69
C ALA A 63 12.17 -1.12 -1.79
N SER A 64 11.76 -0.62 -2.95
CA SER A 64 11.42 0.79 -3.15
C SER A 64 10.28 1.28 -2.27
N MET A 65 9.28 0.43 -2.04
CA MET A 65 8.14 0.74 -1.15
C MET A 65 8.58 0.89 0.32
N PRO A 66 9.24 -0.09 0.96
CA PRO A 66 9.70 0.08 2.35
C PRO A 66 10.72 1.21 2.51
N ALA A 67 11.52 1.52 1.49
CA ALA A 67 12.38 2.71 1.50
C ALA A 67 11.56 4.01 1.57
N GLY A 68 10.47 4.10 0.80
CA GLY A 68 9.50 5.19 0.89
C GLY A 68 8.80 5.24 2.26
N SER A 69 8.41 4.09 2.81
CA SER A 69 7.80 4.00 4.14
C SER A 69 8.72 4.43 5.27
N TRP A 70 10.02 4.14 5.17
CA TRP A 70 11.02 4.62 6.13
C TRP A 70 11.08 6.16 6.14
N LEU A 71 11.13 6.79 4.97
CA LEU A 71 11.08 8.25 4.85
C LEU A 71 9.75 8.82 5.35
N GLY A 72 8.62 8.20 4.98
CA GLY A 72 7.30 8.59 5.41
C GLY A 72 7.12 8.53 6.93
N ALA A 73 7.67 7.48 7.57
CA ALA A 73 7.64 7.31 9.01
C ALA A 73 8.43 8.41 9.74
N LEU A 74 9.62 8.76 9.25
CA LEU A 74 10.45 9.85 9.82
C LEU A 74 9.74 11.20 9.74
N LEU A 75 9.08 11.49 8.61
CA LEU A 75 8.36 12.75 8.40
C LEU A 75 7.00 12.78 9.12
N SER A 76 6.42 11.62 9.43
CA SER A 76 5.06 11.51 9.97
C SER A 76 4.89 12.23 11.31
N GLY A 77 5.90 12.21 12.18
CA GLY A 77 5.86 12.89 13.48
C GLY A 77 5.70 14.40 13.31
N TYR A 78 6.57 15.02 12.52
CA TYR A 78 6.55 16.46 12.26
C TYR A 78 5.26 16.92 11.57
N ILE A 79 4.83 16.19 10.53
CA ILE A 79 3.58 16.47 9.80
C ILE A 79 2.40 16.46 10.76
N SER A 80 2.36 15.47 11.65
CA SER A 80 1.21 15.31 12.51
C SER A 80 1.20 16.23 13.72
N ASP A 81 2.35 16.70 14.19
CA ASP A 81 2.41 17.67 15.29
C ASP A 81 1.97 19.06 14.82
N ILE A 82 2.19 19.41 13.54
CA ILE A 82 1.79 20.70 12.95
C ILE A 82 0.34 20.69 12.46
N LEU A 83 -0.06 19.64 11.73
CA LEU A 83 -1.35 19.60 11.03
C LEU A 83 -2.43 18.83 11.81
N GLY A 84 -2.04 18.11 12.86
CA GLY A 84 -2.90 17.21 13.61
C GLY A 84 -3.10 15.86 12.92
N ARG A 85 -3.47 14.84 13.73
CA ARG A 85 -3.57 13.43 13.30
C ARG A 85 -4.53 13.21 12.13
N LYS A 86 -5.73 13.80 12.18
CA LYS A 86 -6.76 13.62 11.13
C LYS A 86 -6.31 14.14 9.76
N ARG A 87 -5.67 15.32 9.72
CA ARG A 87 -5.20 15.90 8.46
C ARG A 87 -3.99 15.15 7.91
N ALA A 88 -3.11 14.67 8.79
CA ALA A 88 -1.99 13.81 8.38
C ALA A 88 -2.47 12.54 7.66
N ILE A 89 -3.51 11.88 8.17
CA ILE A 89 -4.12 10.70 7.51
C ILE A 89 -4.72 11.09 6.15
N GLN A 90 -5.45 12.21 6.06
CA GLN A 90 -6.03 12.68 4.79
C GLN A 90 -4.97 12.98 3.72
N ILE A 91 -3.87 13.63 4.12
CA ILE A 91 -2.73 13.89 3.22
C ILE A 91 -2.09 12.59 2.77
N GLY A 92 -1.90 11.63 3.69
CA GLY A 92 -1.45 10.29 3.36
C GLY A 92 -2.35 9.64 2.31
N SER A 93 -3.68 9.70 2.46
CA SER A 93 -4.60 9.15 1.46
C SER A 93 -4.48 9.82 0.09
N VAL A 94 -4.27 11.13 0.02
CA VAL A 94 -4.05 11.82 -1.27
C VAL A 94 -2.74 11.39 -1.92
N ILE A 95 -1.65 11.29 -1.14
CA ILE A 95 -0.36 10.80 -1.63
C ILE A 95 -0.49 9.37 -2.16
N TRP A 96 -1.25 8.53 -1.48
CA TRP A 96 -1.54 7.17 -1.90
C TRP A 96 -2.27 7.12 -3.24
N ILE A 97 -3.31 7.94 -3.43
CA ILE A 97 -4.05 8.01 -4.70
C ILE A 97 -3.09 8.38 -5.84
N LEU A 98 -2.23 9.38 -5.63
CA LEU A 98 -1.25 9.81 -6.64
C LEU A 98 -0.24 8.71 -6.99
N GLY A 99 0.31 8.02 -5.97
CA GLY A 99 1.25 6.92 -6.20
C GLY A 99 0.58 5.74 -6.92
N SER A 100 -0.64 5.36 -6.53
CA SER A 100 -1.41 4.31 -7.20
C SER A 100 -1.76 4.64 -8.65
N ILE A 101 -2.06 5.90 -8.98
CA ILE A 101 -2.23 6.34 -10.38
C ILE A 101 -0.94 6.14 -11.18
N ILE A 102 0.21 6.50 -10.60
CA ILE A 102 1.52 6.35 -11.27
C ILE A 102 1.87 4.88 -11.47
N VAL A 103 1.62 4.03 -10.46
CA VAL A 103 1.84 2.57 -10.54
C VAL A 103 0.95 1.94 -11.61
N CYS A 104 -0.34 2.29 -11.65
CA CYS A 104 -1.29 1.80 -12.65
C CYS A 104 -0.90 2.24 -14.08
N ALA A 105 -0.42 3.48 -14.23
CA ALA A 105 0.02 4.03 -15.51
C ALA A 105 1.46 3.66 -15.90
N ALA A 106 2.17 2.86 -15.09
CA ALA A 106 3.59 2.59 -15.27
C ALA A 106 3.88 1.95 -16.64
N GLN A 107 4.71 2.63 -17.43
CA GLN A 107 5.19 2.13 -18.72
C GLN A 107 6.60 1.53 -18.63
N ASN A 108 7.41 1.99 -17.67
CA ASN A 108 8.81 1.63 -17.51
C ASN A 108 9.12 1.31 -16.04
N ILE A 109 10.17 0.52 -15.79
CA ILE A 109 10.61 0.14 -14.44
C ILE A 109 10.87 1.35 -13.52
N PRO A 110 11.54 2.43 -13.96
CA PRO A 110 11.77 3.60 -13.09
C PRO A 110 10.46 4.27 -12.66
N MET A 111 9.46 4.32 -13.54
CA MET A 111 8.15 4.89 -13.22
C MET A 111 7.42 4.06 -12.16
N LEU A 112 7.53 2.73 -12.24
CA LEU A 112 7.01 1.81 -11.24
C LEU A 112 7.69 2.03 -9.88
N ILE A 113 9.02 2.15 -9.86
CA ILE A 113 9.80 2.41 -8.63
C ILE A 113 9.39 3.73 -7.99
N VAL A 114 9.27 4.82 -8.77
CA VAL A 114 8.87 6.13 -8.26
C VAL A 114 7.45 6.08 -7.67
N GLY A 115 6.50 5.45 -8.38
CA GLY A 115 5.14 5.26 -7.86
C GLY A 115 5.12 4.50 -6.54
N ARG A 116 5.94 3.46 -6.41
CA ARG A 116 6.06 2.67 -5.17
C ARG A 116 6.70 3.43 -4.02
N ILE A 117 7.68 4.31 -4.28
CA ILE A 117 8.24 5.19 -3.25
C ILE A 117 7.16 6.15 -2.73
N ILE A 118 6.33 6.72 -3.62
CA ILE A 118 5.24 7.62 -3.26
C ILE A 118 4.17 6.88 -2.43
N ASN A 119 3.76 5.68 -2.85
CA ASN A 119 2.85 4.85 -2.05
C ASN A 119 3.47 4.49 -0.69
N GLY A 120 4.75 4.13 -0.67
CA GLY A 120 5.50 3.89 0.56
C GLY A 120 5.46 5.08 1.52
N LEU A 121 5.65 6.30 1.01
CA LEU A 121 5.60 7.52 1.80
C LEU A 121 4.25 7.70 2.50
N SER A 122 3.15 7.44 1.78
CA SER A 122 1.81 7.42 2.37
C SER A 122 1.67 6.33 3.43
N VAL A 123 2.12 5.11 3.11
CA VAL A 123 2.05 3.96 4.01
C VAL A 123 2.77 4.25 5.33
N GLY A 124 3.97 4.82 5.29
CA GLY A 124 4.74 5.17 6.49
C GLY A 124 4.04 6.22 7.37
N ILE A 125 3.39 7.21 6.74
CA ILE A 125 2.58 8.21 7.47
C ILE A 125 1.35 7.54 8.09
N CYS A 126 0.58 6.78 7.31
CA CYS A 126 -0.65 6.14 7.77
C CYS A 126 -0.38 5.11 8.87
N SER A 127 0.69 4.30 8.75
CA SER A 127 1.03 3.29 9.74
C SER A 127 1.38 3.87 11.11
N ALA A 128 1.99 5.07 11.14
CA ALA A 128 2.33 5.77 12.37
C ALA A 128 1.13 6.54 12.95
N GLN A 129 0.32 7.19 12.11
CA GLN A 129 -0.71 8.12 12.57
C GLN A 129 -2.06 7.49 12.88
N VAL A 130 -2.48 6.44 12.16
CA VAL A 130 -3.75 5.74 12.40
C VAL A 130 -3.86 5.14 13.82
N PRO A 131 -2.86 4.43 14.38
CA PRO A 131 -2.98 3.86 15.72
C PRO A 131 -2.98 4.96 16.78
N VAL A 132 -2.22 6.02 16.58
CA VAL A 132 -2.19 7.17 17.49
C VAL A 132 -3.55 7.88 17.48
N TYR A 133 -4.11 8.15 16.31
CA TYR A 133 -5.44 8.73 16.19
C TYR A 133 -6.50 7.89 16.90
N ILE A 134 -6.48 6.57 16.72
CA ILE A 134 -7.43 5.66 17.37
C ILE A 134 -7.25 5.66 18.89
N THR A 135 -6.02 5.70 19.40
CA THR A 135 -5.78 5.69 20.86
C THR A 135 -6.19 7.01 21.53
N GLU A 136 -6.04 8.14 20.84
CA GLU A 136 -6.45 9.48 21.32
C GLU A 136 -7.98 9.61 21.42
N ILE A 137 -8.74 9.02 20.48
CA ILE A 137 -10.22 9.09 20.48
C ILE A 137 -10.88 7.99 21.33
N ALA A 138 -10.16 6.89 21.58
CA ALA A 138 -10.74 5.72 22.23
C ALA A 138 -10.85 5.87 23.76
N PRO A 139 -11.99 5.48 24.37
CA PRO A 139 -12.08 5.37 25.82
C PRO A 139 -11.12 4.26 26.32
N PRO A 140 -10.52 4.42 27.52
CA PRO A 140 -9.48 3.51 28.03
C PRO A 140 -9.89 2.03 28.02
N SER A 141 -11.15 1.73 28.34
CA SER A 141 -11.67 0.36 28.39
C SER A 141 -11.78 -0.36 27.05
N LYS A 142 -11.79 0.38 25.93
CA LYS A 142 -11.99 -0.18 24.57
C LYS A 142 -10.80 0.07 23.64
N ARG A 143 -9.77 0.79 24.09
CA ARG A 143 -8.61 1.20 23.29
C ARG A 143 -7.92 0.01 22.62
N GLY A 144 -7.65 -1.06 23.37
CA GLY A 144 -7.00 -2.26 22.82
C GLY A 144 -7.79 -2.90 21.68
N ARG A 145 -9.12 -2.96 21.80
CA ARG A 145 -9.99 -3.52 20.74
C ARG A 145 -9.94 -2.68 19.47
N LEU A 146 -9.99 -1.35 19.60
CA LEU A 146 -9.99 -0.45 18.45
C LEU A 146 -8.65 -0.41 17.72
N VAL A 147 -7.54 -0.49 18.45
CA VAL A 147 -6.21 -0.67 17.84
C VAL A 147 -6.09 -2.05 17.18
N GLY A 148 -6.65 -3.10 17.80
CA GLY A 148 -6.74 -4.43 17.19
C GLY A 148 -7.51 -4.44 15.87
N CYS A 149 -8.58 -3.65 15.75
CA CYS A 149 -9.31 -3.49 14.49
C CYS A 149 -8.43 -2.95 13.35
N GLN A 150 -7.41 -2.14 13.64
CA GLN A 150 -6.46 -1.66 12.62
C GLN A 150 -5.64 -2.81 12.04
N GLN A 151 -5.02 -3.63 12.89
CA GLN A 151 -4.25 -4.79 12.42
C GLN A 151 -5.13 -5.79 11.69
N TRP A 152 -6.35 -5.98 12.19
CA TRP A 152 -7.33 -6.82 11.53
C TRP A 152 -7.70 -6.32 10.12
N ALA A 153 -7.80 -5.01 9.91
CA ALA A 153 -8.05 -4.50 8.56
C ALA A 153 -6.84 -4.60 7.63
N ILE A 154 -5.62 -4.52 8.15
CA ILE A 154 -4.41 -4.77 7.36
C ILE A 154 -4.46 -6.21 6.81
N THR A 155 -4.76 -7.19 7.66
CA THR A 155 -4.83 -8.60 7.22
C THR A 155 -6.00 -8.87 6.27
N TRP A 156 -7.15 -8.23 6.48
CA TRP A 156 -8.26 -8.27 5.51
C TRP A 156 -7.88 -7.62 4.18
N GLY A 157 -7.16 -6.51 4.20
CA GLY A 157 -6.66 -5.85 2.99
C GLY A 157 -5.76 -6.79 2.17
N ILE A 158 -4.82 -7.46 2.84
CA ILE A 158 -3.94 -8.48 2.22
C ILE A 158 -4.78 -9.61 1.60
N LEU A 159 -5.76 -10.13 2.34
CA LEU A 159 -6.61 -11.23 1.88
C LEU A 159 -7.41 -10.85 0.62
N ILE A 160 -8.11 -9.71 0.67
CA ILE A 160 -8.94 -9.23 -0.44
C ILE A 160 -8.08 -9.03 -1.68
N MET A 161 -6.91 -8.40 -1.50
CA MET A 161 -6.02 -8.13 -2.61
C MET A 161 -5.45 -9.39 -3.25
N PHE A 162 -5.09 -10.41 -2.46
CA PHE A 162 -4.68 -11.70 -3.03
C PHE A 162 -5.78 -12.33 -3.89
N TYR A 163 -7.05 -12.24 -3.47
CA TYR A 163 -8.16 -12.72 -4.30
C TYR A 163 -8.36 -11.89 -5.57
N ILE A 164 -8.18 -10.57 -5.50
CA ILE A 164 -8.23 -9.68 -6.67
C ILE A 164 -7.11 -10.05 -7.65
N CYS A 165 -5.87 -10.18 -7.18
CA CYS A 165 -4.73 -10.58 -8.00
C CYS A 165 -4.93 -11.97 -8.60
N TYR A 166 -5.47 -12.92 -7.82
CA TYR A 166 -5.81 -14.25 -8.34
C TYR A 166 -6.85 -14.16 -9.47
N GLY A 167 -7.91 -13.37 -9.30
CA GLY A 167 -8.89 -13.12 -10.37
C GLY A 167 -8.26 -12.46 -11.61
N CYS A 168 -7.35 -11.51 -11.40
CA CYS A 168 -6.64 -10.82 -12.48
C CYS A 168 -5.60 -11.70 -13.18
N SER A 169 -5.11 -12.76 -12.54
CA SER A 169 -4.15 -13.70 -13.13
C SER A 169 -4.72 -14.46 -14.34
N PHE A 170 -6.05 -14.57 -14.44
CA PHE A 170 -6.73 -15.17 -15.59
C PHE A 170 -6.88 -14.20 -16.77
N LEU A 171 -6.63 -12.90 -16.56
CA LEU A 171 -6.68 -11.89 -17.63
C LEU A 171 -5.43 -12.00 -18.51
N LYS A 172 -5.64 -11.97 -19.83
CA LYS A 172 -4.53 -11.93 -20.79
C LYS A 172 -4.14 -10.47 -21.07
N GLY A 173 -2.84 -10.18 -21.02
CA GLY A 173 -2.27 -8.87 -21.38
C GLY A 173 -1.93 -7.96 -20.19
N THR A 174 -1.69 -6.68 -20.46
CA THR A 174 -1.20 -5.69 -19.48
C THR A 174 -2.19 -5.39 -18.36
N SER A 175 -3.47 -5.73 -18.54
CA SER A 175 -4.50 -5.55 -17.52
C SER A 175 -4.28 -6.41 -16.28
N ALA A 176 -3.58 -7.54 -16.41
CA ALA A 176 -3.32 -8.46 -15.31
C ALA A 176 -2.47 -7.84 -14.17
N PHE A 177 -1.63 -6.85 -14.47
CA PHE A 177 -0.78 -6.18 -13.47
C PHE A 177 -1.12 -4.71 -13.23
N ARG A 178 -1.98 -4.09 -14.06
CA ARG A 178 -2.38 -2.68 -13.92
C ARG A 178 -3.66 -2.47 -13.13
N ILE A 179 -4.56 -3.46 -13.14
CA ILE A 179 -5.83 -3.45 -12.41
C ILE A 179 -5.64 -3.72 -10.92
N PRO A 180 -4.91 -4.78 -10.51
CA PRO A 180 -4.54 -4.95 -9.11
C PRO A 180 -3.50 -3.91 -8.70
#